data_AF-A0A7Y5M154-F1
#
_entry.id   AF-A0A7Y5M154-F1
#
_cell.length_a   1.000
_cell.length_b   1.000
_cell.length_c   1.000
_cell.angle_alpha   90.00
_cell.angle_beta   90.00
_cell.angle_gamma   90.00
#
_symmetry.space_group_name_H-M   'P 1'
#
loop_
_entity.id
_entity.type
_entity.pdbx_description
1 polymer ?
#
loop_
_entity_poly.entity_id
_entity_poly.type
_entity_poly.pdbx_seq_one_letter_code
_entity_poly.pdbx_strand_id
1 'polypeptide(L)'
;DAALFVGQRGTRLSAQSIWLRLRQRSQRAGLSTPVHPHMLRHSFASHLLQSSGDLRAVQELLGHASITTTQVYTRLDYQHLAKVYDQAHPRARRK
;
A
#
# COMPACT_ATOMS: atom_id res chain seq x y z
N ASP A 1 -18.60 8.87 18.10
CA ASP A 1 -17.67 7.75 18.35
C ASP A 1 -16.44 8.14 19.14
N ALA A 2 -16.10 7.30 20.12
CA ALA A 2 -14.85 7.39 20.87
C ALA A 2 -13.64 7.14 19.96
N ALA A 3 -12.52 7.85 20.20
CA ALA A 3 -11.31 7.66 19.42
C ALA A 3 -10.58 6.38 19.85
N LEU A 4 -10.33 5.45 18.92
CA LEU A 4 -9.56 4.24 19.20
C LEU A 4 -8.11 4.55 19.64
N PHE A 5 -7.51 5.59 19.05
CA PHE A 5 -6.18 6.06 19.40
C PHE A 5 -6.25 7.47 20.00
N VAL A 6 -5.72 7.60 21.22
CA VAL A 6 -5.63 8.86 21.95
C VAL A 6 -4.18 9.28 22.18
N GLY A 7 -3.95 10.58 22.21
CA GLY A 7 -2.69 11.19 22.61
C GLY A 7 -2.50 11.18 24.13
N GLN A 8 -1.36 11.68 24.60
CA GLN A 8 -1.04 11.71 26.04
C GLN A 8 -2.04 12.50 26.90
N ARG A 9 -2.78 13.43 26.29
CA ARG A 9 -3.81 14.24 26.97
C ARG A 9 -5.21 13.62 26.90
N GLY A 10 -5.33 12.36 26.47
CA GLY A 10 -6.62 11.67 26.31
C GLY A 10 -7.45 12.12 25.10
N THR A 11 -6.97 13.07 24.29
CA THR A 11 -7.65 13.55 23.08
C THR A 11 -7.33 12.68 21.87
N ARG A 12 -8.19 12.72 20.83
CA ARG A 12 -7.97 12.03 19.56
C ARG A 12 -6.58 12.35 19.00
N LEU A 13 -5.87 11.31 18.56
CA LEU A 13 -4.54 11.45 18.00
C LEU A 13 -4.61 12.08 16.59
N SER A 14 -3.84 13.14 16.34
CA SER A 14 -3.83 13.85 15.05
C SER A 14 -2.92 13.18 14.03
N ALA A 15 -3.20 13.39 12.73
CA ALA A 15 -2.36 12.90 11.63
C ALA A 15 -0.90 13.40 11.77
N GLN A 16 -0.72 14.65 12.19
CA GLN A 16 0.61 15.22 12.42
C GLN A 16 1.37 14.50 13.54
N SER A 17 0.67 14.08 14.61
CA SER A 17 1.31 13.31 15.69
C SER A 17 1.76 11.93 15.20
N ILE A 18 0.98 11.26 14.34
CA ILE A 18 1.41 10.01 13.70
C ILE A 18 2.65 10.23 12.84
N TRP A 19 2.66 11.28 12.01
CA TRP A 19 3.78 11.60 11.14
C TRP A 19 5.08 11.80 11.93
N LEU A 20 5.03 12.62 12.99
CA LEU A 20 6.17 12.87 13.89
C LEU A 20 6.66 11.59 14.56
N ARG A 21 5.74 10.74 15.05
CA ARG A 21 6.09 9.47 15.70
C ARG A 21 6.76 8.50 14.74
N LEU A 22 6.28 8.39 13.49
CA LEU A 22 6.91 7.54 12.47
C LEU A 22 8.33 8.01 12.15
N ARG A 23 8.52 9.33 11.96
CA ARG A 23 9.84 9.92 11.74
C ARG A 23 10.81 9.65 12.89
N GLN A 24 10.36 9.82 14.14
CA GLN A 24 11.19 9.52 15.30
C GLN A 24 11.54 8.03 15.39
N ARG A 25 10.58 7.15 15.08
CA ARG A 25 10.81 5.69 15.06
C ARG A 25 11.80 5.28 13.98
N SER A 26 11.73 5.86 12.77
CA SER A 26 12.69 5.53 11.71
C SER A 26 14.12 5.93 12.07
N GLN A 27 14.29 7.08 12.73
CA GLN A 27 15.61 7.51 13.22
C GLN A 27 16.16 6.56 14.28
N ARG A 28 15.32 6.15 15.25
CA ARG A 28 15.72 5.18 16.28
C ARG A 28 16.04 3.80 15.71
N ALA A 29 15.40 3.43 14.60
CA ALA A 29 15.68 2.19 13.88
C ALA A 29 16.94 2.27 12.99
N GLY A 30 17.64 3.41 12.97
CA GLY A 30 18.86 3.59 12.16
C GLY A 30 18.59 3.71 10.65
N LEU A 31 17.35 4.01 10.24
CA LEU A 31 17.03 4.16 8.82
C LEU A 31 17.63 5.45 8.29
N SER A 32 18.30 5.35 7.14
CA SER A 32 18.90 6.49 6.44
C SER A 32 17.86 7.52 5.98
N THR A 33 16.64 7.07 5.71
CA THR A 33 15.53 7.92 5.25
C THR A 33 14.42 7.99 6.30
N PRO A 34 13.94 9.20 6.65
CA PRO A 34 12.78 9.37 7.52
C PRO A 34 11.53 8.70 6.94
N VAL A 35 10.85 7.88 7.75
CA VAL A 35 9.60 7.22 7.34
C VAL A 35 8.39 8.10 7.65
N HIS A 36 7.47 8.19 6.70
CA HIS A 36 6.17 8.85 6.86
C HIS A 36 5.00 7.94 6.43
N PRO A 37 3.73 8.26 6.77
CA PRO A 37 2.59 7.36 6.55
C PRO A 37 2.45 6.83 5.11
N HIS A 38 2.63 7.68 4.10
CA HIS A 38 2.53 7.26 2.69
C HIS A 38 3.63 6.26 2.27
N MET A 39 4.87 6.37 2.78
CA MET A 39 5.92 5.38 2.50
C MET A 39 5.56 4.02 3.10
N LEU A 40 5.06 4.01 4.33
CA LEU A 40 4.65 2.77 5.00
C LEU A 40 3.49 2.10 4.26
N ARG A 41 2.49 2.89 3.82
CA ARG A 41 1.37 2.41 2.99
C ARG A 41 1.86 1.82 1.67
N HIS A 42 2.78 2.50 0.99
CA HIS A 42 3.34 2.02 -0.27
C HIS A 42 4.13 0.72 -0.09
N SER A 43 4.99 0.65 0.92
CA SER A 43 5.76 -0.58 1.23
C SER A 43 4.83 -1.76 1.54
N PHE A 44 3.79 -1.54 2.35
CA PHE A 44 2.78 -2.56 2.62
C PHE A 44 2.05 -3.02 1.36
N ALA A 45 1.58 -2.08 0.53
CA ALA A 45 0.87 -2.38 -0.71
C ALA A 45 1.73 -3.18 -1.69
N SER A 46 2.96 -2.72 -1.94
CA SER A 46 3.91 -3.38 -2.83
C SER A 46 4.26 -4.78 -2.34
N HIS A 47 4.53 -4.95 -1.04
CA HIS A 47 4.86 -6.24 -0.45
C HIS A 47 3.67 -7.21 -0.52
N LEU A 48 2.46 -6.73 -0.22
CA LEU A 48 1.26 -7.54 -0.29
C LEU A 48 1.00 -8.00 -1.73
N LEU A 49 1.07 -7.09 -2.71
CA LEU A 49 0.88 -7.41 -4.13
C LEU A 49 1.91 -8.42 -4.64
N GLN A 50 3.19 -8.28 -4.25
CA GLN A 50 4.23 -9.24 -4.60
C GLN A 50 3.95 -10.64 -4.05
N SER A 51 3.35 -10.73 -2.86
CA SER A 51 3.06 -12.01 -2.19
C SER A 51 1.75 -12.67 -2.64
N SER A 52 0.70 -11.89 -2.92
CA SER A 52 -0.63 -12.41 -3.26
C SER A 52 -0.87 -12.52 -4.76
N GLY A 53 -0.22 -11.67 -5.56
CA GLY A 53 -0.51 -11.52 -6.99
C GLY A 53 -1.90 -10.93 -7.29
N ASP A 54 -2.71 -10.61 -6.28
CA ASP A 54 -4.08 -10.13 -6.41
C ASP A 54 -4.15 -8.63 -6.10
N LEU A 55 -4.18 -7.83 -7.18
CA LEU A 55 -4.27 -6.38 -7.11
C LEU A 55 -5.62 -5.88 -6.60
N ARG A 56 -6.71 -6.60 -6.91
CA ARG A 56 -8.08 -6.21 -6.52
C ARG A 56 -8.23 -6.29 -5.01
N ALA A 57 -7.76 -7.39 -4.41
CA ALA A 57 -7.76 -7.57 -2.97
C ALA A 57 -6.90 -6.51 -2.25
N VAL A 58 -5.74 -6.16 -2.81
CA VAL A 58 -4.86 -5.11 -2.25
C VAL A 58 -5.55 -3.73 -2.31
N GLN A 59 -6.27 -3.43 -3.38
CA GLN A 59 -7.02 -2.17 -3.53
C GLN A 59 -8.19 -2.06 -2.56
N GLU A 60 -8.96 -3.14 -2.38
CA GLU A 60 -10.06 -3.19 -1.40
C GLU A 60 -9.53 -3.00 0.03
N LEU A 61 -8.42 -3.65 0.38
CA LEU A 61 -7.81 -3.56 1.70
C LEU A 61 -7.27 -2.16 2.03
N LEU A 62 -6.74 -1.44 1.04
CA LEU A 62 -6.18 -0.11 1.22
C LEU A 62 -7.25 0.99 1.17
N GLY A 63 -8.42 0.70 0.61
CA GLY A 63 -9.51 1.64 0.38
C GLY A 63 -9.20 2.72 -0.68
N HIS A 64 -10.25 3.32 -1.24
CA HIS A 64 -10.19 4.34 -2.31
C HIS A 64 -9.46 5.65 -1.94
N ALA A 65 -9.18 5.89 -0.66
CA ALA A 65 -8.85 7.22 -0.13
C ALA A 65 -7.42 7.74 -0.41
N SER A 66 -6.53 6.93 -0.98
CA SER A 66 -5.26 7.45 -1.55
C SER A 66 -4.65 6.40 -2.46
N ILE A 67 -5.06 6.47 -3.73
CA ILE A 67 -4.42 5.88 -4.91
C ILE A 67 -3.46 6.93 -5.50
N THR A 68 -2.66 7.63 -4.68
CA THR A 68 -1.66 8.56 -5.20
C THR A 68 -0.41 7.77 -5.64
N THR A 69 -0.64 6.84 -6.58
CA THR A 69 0.32 6.14 -7.45
C THR A 69 -0.45 5.19 -8.39
N THR A 70 -1.60 5.62 -8.94
CA THR A 70 -2.42 4.83 -9.89
C THR A 70 -1.59 4.22 -11.02
N GLN A 71 -0.54 4.92 -11.47
CA GLN A 71 0.30 4.53 -12.60
C GLN A 71 1.29 3.40 -12.31
N VAL A 72 1.70 3.18 -11.05
CA VAL A 72 2.67 2.11 -10.73
C VAL A 72 1.97 0.74 -10.77
N TYR A 73 0.70 0.68 -10.36
CA TYR A 73 -0.06 -0.56 -10.34
C TYR A 73 -0.62 -0.94 -11.71
N THR A 74 -0.89 0.02 -12.61
CA THR A 74 -1.31 -0.30 -13.99
C THR A 74 -0.27 -1.10 -14.76
N ARG A 75 1.04 -0.84 -14.54
CA ARG A 75 2.10 -1.59 -15.22
C ARG A 75 2.19 -3.05 -14.77
N LEU A 76 1.85 -3.35 -13.52
CA LEU A 76 1.82 -4.72 -12.99
C LEU A 76 0.53 -5.44 -13.36
N ASP A 77 -0.58 -4.72 -13.48
CA ASP A 77 -1.86 -5.22 -14.00
C ASP A 77 -1.70 -5.78 -15.42
N TYR A 78 -0.92 -5.14 -16.30
CA TYR A 78 -0.63 -5.67 -17.64
C TYR A 78 0.05 -7.04 -17.62
N GLN A 79 0.98 -7.30 -16.70
CA GLN A 79 1.65 -8.60 -16.63
C GLN A 79 0.72 -9.69 -16.12
N HIS A 80 -0.13 -9.36 -15.14
CA HIS A 80 -1.14 -10.28 -14.62
C HIS A 80 -2.26 -10.55 -15.63
N LEU A 81 -2.80 -9.49 -16.26
CA LEU A 81 -3.78 -9.57 -17.34
C LEU A 81 -3.23 -10.35 -18.54
N ALA A 82 -1.98 -10.11 -18.94
CA ALA A 82 -1.35 -10.90 -20.01
C ALA A 82 -1.31 -12.38 -19.63
N LYS A 83 -0.92 -12.71 -18.40
CA LYS A 83 -0.87 -14.11 -17.94
C LYS A 83 -2.25 -14.76 -17.86
N VAL A 84 -3.27 -14.05 -17.37
CA VAL A 84 -4.66 -14.53 -17.33
C VAL A 84 -5.22 -14.67 -18.74
N TYR A 85 -4.96 -13.70 -19.61
CA TYR A 85 -5.32 -13.77 -21.03
C TYR A 85 -4.68 -14.98 -21.71
N ASP A 86 -3.38 -15.20 -21.51
CA ASP A 86 -2.65 -16.33 -22.08
C ASP A 86 -3.19 -17.68 -21.60
N GLN A 87 -3.70 -17.73 -20.36
CA GLN A 87 -4.26 -18.95 -19.76
C GLN A 87 -5.72 -19.20 -20.15
N ALA A 88 -6.54 -18.15 -20.24
CA ALA A 88 -7.97 -18.26 -20.44
C ALA A 88 -8.39 -18.15 -21.91
N HIS A 89 -7.59 -17.53 -22.78
CA HIS A 89 -8.00 -17.22 -24.15
C HIS A 89 -7.71 -18.41 -25.09
N PRO A 90 -8.73 -19.01 -25.74
CA PRO A 90 -8.58 -20.22 -26.56
C PRO A 90 -7.70 -20.04 -27.82
N ARG A 91 -7.38 -18.79 -28.18
CA ARG A 91 -6.45 -18.46 -29.27
C ARG A 91 -5.06 -18.01 -28.83
N ALA A 92 -4.79 -17.86 -27.53
CA ALA A 92 -3.48 -17.39 -27.06
C ALA A 92 -2.33 -18.39 -27.32
N ARG A 93 -2.65 -19.66 -27.56
CA ARG A 93 -1.67 -20.73 -27.86
C ARG A 93 -1.41 -20.98 -29.35
N ARG A 94 -2.07 -20.26 -30.28
CA ARG A 94 -1.86 -20.48 -31.72
C ARG A 94 -0.62 -19.69 -32.18
N LYS A 95 0.50 -20.41 -32.34
CA LYS A 95 1.59 -20.02 -33.25
C LYS A 95 1.11 -20.09 -34.70
#